data_AF-X1R177-F1
#
_entry.id   AF-X1R177-F1
#
_cell.length_a   1.000
_cell.length_b   1.000
_cell.length_c   1.000
_cell.angle_alpha   90.00
_cell.angle_beta   90.00
_cell.angle_gamma   90.00
#
_symmetry.space_group_name_H-M   'P 1'
#
loop_
_entity.id
_entity.type
_entity.pdbx_description
1 polymer ?
#
loop_
_entity_poly.entity_id
_entity_poly.type
_entity_poly.pdbx_seq_one_letter_code
_entity_poly.pdbx_strand_id
1 'polypeptide(L)' 'MAEIKFEQMSQGGLVRMCEAKGLDHTGDREALIARLVAWEKSQSKEPEPPAEPPASEPED' A
#
# COMPACT_ATOMS: atom_id res chain seq x y z
N MET A 1 0.56 1.86 15.00
CA MET A 1 -0.57 2.81 15.13
C MET A 1 -1.53 2.75 13.92
N ALA A 2 -1.06 2.39 12.71
CA ALA A 2 -1.89 2.22 11.50
C ALA A 2 -3.05 1.23 11.68
N GLU A 3 -2.79 0.07 12.28
CA GLU A 3 -3.75 -1.02 12.44
C GLU A 3 -4.99 -0.60 13.26
N ILE A 4 -4.76 0.06 14.40
CA ILE A 4 -5.81 0.56 15.29
C ILE A 4 -6.71 1.60 14.59
N LYS A 5 -6.14 2.40 13.66
CA LYS A 5 -6.91 3.41 12.90
C LYS A 5 -7.94 2.75 11.98
N PHE A 6 -7.56 1.68 11.31
CA PHE A 6 -8.44 0.93 10.42
C PHE A 6 -9.40 0.01 11.21
N GLU A 7 -8.94 -0.53 12.35
CA GLU A 7 -9.76 -1.36 13.23
C GLU A 7 -10.85 -0.59 14.00
N GLN A 8 -10.79 0.74 14.05
CA GLN A 8 -11.90 1.57 14.53
C GLN A 8 -12.83 2.06 13.41
N MET A 9 -12.47 1.87 12.14
CA MET A 9 -13.32 2.24 11.02
C MET A 9 -14.40 1.19 10.74
N SER A 10 -15.57 1.67 10.31
CA SER A 10 -16.63 0.80 9.79
C SER A 10 -16.21 0.15 8.48
N GLN A 11 -16.75 -1.02 8.16
CA GLN A 11 -16.43 -1.77 6.93
C GLN A 11 -16.61 -0.92 5.66
N GLY A 12 -17.68 -0.13 5.57
CA GLY A 12 -17.87 0.79 4.43
C GLY A 12 -16.79 1.89 4.33
N GLY A 13 -16.21 2.31 5.46
CA GLY A 13 -15.07 3.22 5.47
C GLY A 13 -13.80 2.54 4.97
N LEU A 14 -13.57 1.28 5.34
CA LEU A 14 -12.43 0.49 4.87
C LEU A 14 -12.50 0.25 3.37
N VAL A 15 -13.68 -0.11 2.85
CA VAL A 15 -13.92 -0.28 1.40
C VAL A 15 -13.61 1.00 0.65
N ARG A 16 -14.15 2.15 1.09
CA ARG A 16 -13.87 3.46 0.46
C ARG A 16 -12.39 3.83 0.50
N MET A 17 -11.71 3.51 1.60
CA MET A 17 -10.27 3.75 1.71
C MET A 17 -9.48 2.87 0.75
N CYS A 18 -9.84 1.59 0.62
CA CYS A 18 -9.23 0.70 -0.36
C CYS A 18 -9.48 1.22 -1.78
N GLU A 19 -10.72 1.56 -2.13
CA GLU A 19 -11.09 2.08 -3.46
C GLU A 19 -10.35 3.39 -3.79
N ALA A 20 -10.32 4.35 -2.87
CA ALA A 20 -9.61 5.62 -3.05
C ALA A 20 -8.09 5.45 -3.24
N LYS A 21 -7.52 4.36 -2.71
CA LYS A 21 -6.10 4.01 -2.84
C LYS A 21 -5.83 3.07 -4.01
N GLY A 22 -6.85 2.66 -4.76
CA GLY A 22 -6.73 1.66 -5.82
C GLY A 22 -6.41 0.24 -5.32
N LEU A 23 -6.72 -0.06 -4.06
CA LEU A 23 -6.55 -1.36 -3.45
C LEU A 23 -7.79 -2.24 -3.65
N ASP A 24 -7.56 -3.54 -3.66
CA ASP A 24 -8.63 -4.53 -3.69
C ASP A 24 -9.47 -4.44 -2.40
N HIS A 25 -10.76 -4.13 -2.60
CA HIS A 25 -11.75 -3.95 -1.53
C HIS A 25 -12.67 -5.17 -1.38
N THR A 26 -12.28 -6.31 -1.97
CA THR A 26 -12.97 -7.58 -1.82
C THR A 26 -12.50 -8.34 -0.58
N GLY A 27 -13.44 -9.07 0.05
CA GLY A 27 -13.18 -9.89 1.23
C GLY A 27 -13.68 -9.27 2.54
N ASP A 28 -13.31 -9.93 3.64
CA ASP A 28 -13.72 -9.56 4.99
C ASP A 28 -13.00 -8.32 5.52
N ARG A 29 -13.56 -7.78 6.60
CA ARG A 29 -13.04 -6.58 7.26
C ARG A 29 -11.55 -6.68 7.60
N GLU A 30 -11.11 -7.84 8.10
CA GLU A 30 -9.71 -8.07 8.46
C GLU A 30 -8.79 -8.03 7.23
N ALA A 31 -9.24 -8.58 6.09
CA ALA A 31 -8.49 -8.54 4.85
C ALA A 31 -8.31 -7.08 4.35
N LEU A 32 -9.35 -6.26 4.48
CA LEU A 32 -9.29 -4.83 4.16
C LEU A 32 -8.29 -4.09 5.07
N ILE A 33 -8.34 -4.35 6.38
CA ILE A 33 -7.42 -3.74 7.36
C ILE A 33 -5.98 -4.14 7.04
N ALA A 34 -5.71 -5.43 6.83
CA ALA A 34 -4.37 -5.93 6.53
C ALA A 34 -3.80 -5.28 5.25
N ARG A 35 -4.62 -5.12 4.19
CA ARG A 35 -4.21 -4.43 2.96
C ARG A 35 -3.89 -2.95 3.20
N LEU A 36 -4.73 -2.25 3.94
CA LEU A 36 -4.51 -0.83 4.24
C LEU A 36 -3.25 -0.61 5.10
N VAL A 37 -3.02 -1.48 6.09
CA VAL A 37 -1.80 -1.44 6.91
C VAL A 37 -0.56 -1.75 6.07
N ALA A 38 -0.62 -2.77 5.22
CA ALA A 38 0.48 -3.12 4.32
C ALA A 38 0.81 -1.96 3.37
N TRP A 39 -0.21 -1.34 2.77
CA TRP A 39 -0.04 -0.18 1.90
C TRP A 39 0.59 1.01 2.63
N GLU A 40 0.12 1.34 3.85
CA GLU A 40 0.68 2.46 4.62
C GLU A 40 2.14 2.21 5.01
N LYS A 41 2.49 0.95 5.36
CA LYS A 41 3.89 0.54 5.59
C LYS A 41 4.74 0.66 4.33
N SER A 42 4.21 0.25 3.18
CA SER A 42 4.91 0.36 1.88
C SER A 42 5.10 1.81 1.43
N GLN A 43 4.18 2.71 1.75
CA GLN A 43 4.30 4.15 1.45
C GLN A 43 5.25 4.87 2.41
N SER A 44 5.35 4.40 3.65
CA SER A 44 6.28 4.94 4.65
C SER A 44 7.73 4.53 4.40
N LYS A 45 7.93 3.48 3.60
CA LYS A 45 9.24 3.15 3.06
C LYS A 45 9.40 4.00 1.81
N GLU A 46 10.19 5.07 1.95
CA GLU A 46 10.65 5.94 0.88
C GLU A 46 10.85 5.13 -0.41
N PRO A 47 10.35 5.60 -1.58
CA PRO A 47 10.61 4.89 -2.82
C PRO A 47 12.12 4.82 -2.97
N GLU A 48 12.68 3.61 -2.92
CA GLU A 48 14.04 3.40 -3.43
C GLU A 48 14.02 4.03 -4.83
N PRO A 49 14.90 5.01 -5.11
CA PRO A 49 14.90 5.68 -6.41
C PRO A 49 14.95 4.58 -7.47
N PRO A 50 14.17 4.70 -8.57
CA PRO A 50 14.21 3.69 -9.61
C PRO A 50 15.68 3.45 -9.93
N ALA A 51 16.16 2.26 -9.63
CA ALA A 51 17.51 1.85 -9.99
C ALA A 51 17.59 2.08 -11.49
N GLU A 52 18.25 3.17 -11.89
CA GLU A 52 18.57 3.43 -13.27
C GLU A 52 19.24 2.13 -13.75
N PRO A 53 18.77 1.55 -14.88
CA PRO A 53 19.37 0.32 -15.38
C PRO A 53 20.88 0.58 -15.48
N PRO A 54 21.74 -0.37 -15.09
CA PRO A 54 23.17 -0.17 -15.27
C PRO A 54 23.33 0.20 -16.74
N ALA A 55 23.84 1.39 -17.00
CA ALA A 55 24.25 1.78 -18.34
C ALA A 55 25.35 0.80 -18.73
N SER A 56 24.92 -0.37 -19.20
CA SER A 56 25.68 -1.19 -20.10
C SER A 56 25.61 -0.40 -21.38
N GLU A 57 26.66 0.38 -21.66
CA GLU A 57 27.28 0.19 -22.95
C GLU A 57 28.80 0.46 -22.88
N PRO A 58 29.60 -0.30 -23.66
CA PRO A 58 31.05 -0.39 -23.58
C PRO A 58 31.74 0.35 -24.74
N GLU A 59 32.64 1.29 -24.45
CA GLU A 59 33.46 2.01 -25.47
C GLU A 59 34.75 2.47 -24.74
N ASP A 60 36.02 2.22 -25.10
CA ASP A 60 36.79 1.64 -26.22
C ASP A 60 38.03 0.94 -25.62
#